data_AF-A0A959JKE1-F1
#
_entry.id   AF-A0A959JKE1-F1
#
_cell.length_a   1.000
_cell.length_b   1.000
_cell.length_c   1.000
_cell.angle_alpha   90.00
_cell.angle_beta   90.00
_cell.angle_gamma   90.00
#
_symmetry.space_group_name_H-M   'P 1'
#
loop_
_entity.id
_entity.type
_entity.pdbx_description
1 polymer ?
#
loop_
_entity_poly.entity_id
_entity_poly.type
_entity_poly.pdbx_seq_one_letter_code
_entity_poly.pdbx_strand_id
1 'polypeptide(L)'
;MTAMIISTTYKNRSLSFDLSVGIDISIPLVSGAKSPKCFWAPDVSIQPVTAESFIGDIDQGGVVNFKNIMLNPHGNGTHTECVGHITAGDFTIHRTLKKFHAIARLTTVSPTIHNGDSVITEQSFEPGFFDENQEEILIVRTTPNAHNKLSTDYSGTNPTYFDHKVIEKINNSGVQHLIT
;
A
#
# COMPACT_ATOMS: atom_id res chain seq x y z
N MET A 1 0.34 -11.64 -25.80
CA MET A 1 0.65 -12.43 -24.59
C MET A 1 -0.40 -13.51 -24.45
N THR A 2 -0.01 -14.72 -24.04
CA THR A 2 -0.95 -15.81 -23.77
C THR A 2 -1.66 -15.55 -22.45
N ALA A 3 -3.00 -15.64 -22.40
CA ALA A 3 -3.77 -15.47 -21.17
C ALA A 3 -3.37 -16.53 -20.14
N MET A 4 -3.19 -16.12 -18.88
CA MET A 4 -2.91 -17.02 -17.76
C MET A 4 -4.12 -17.02 -16.83
N ILE A 5 -5.03 -17.97 -17.06
CA ILE A 5 -6.28 -18.07 -16.29
C ILE A 5 -6.09 -19.00 -15.09
N ILE A 6 -6.43 -18.50 -13.90
CA ILE A 6 -6.57 -19.31 -12.68
C ILE A 6 -8.03 -19.34 -12.24
N SER A 7 -8.47 -20.45 -11.64
CA SER A 7 -9.81 -20.55 -11.07
C SER A 7 -9.75 -21.09 -9.64
N THR A 8 -10.66 -20.62 -8.80
CA THR A 8 -10.75 -21.02 -7.39
C THR A 8 -12.19 -20.98 -6.90
N THR A 9 -12.46 -21.65 -5.78
CA THR A 9 -13.73 -21.54 -5.05
C THR A 9 -13.51 -20.71 -3.79
N TYR A 10 -14.33 -19.69 -3.60
CA TYR A 10 -14.24 -18.81 -2.44
C TYR A 10 -15.64 -18.39 -1.97
N LYS A 11 -15.96 -18.65 -0.69
CA LYS A 11 -17.30 -18.45 -0.09
C LYS A 11 -18.42 -19.06 -0.97
N ASN A 12 -18.25 -20.31 -1.40
CA ASN A 12 -19.18 -21.04 -2.29
C ASN A 12 -19.41 -20.41 -3.67
N ARG A 13 -18.54 -19.49 -4.11
CA ARG A 13 -18.55 -18.91 -5.46
C ARG A 13 -17.38 -19.46 -6.25
N SER A 14 -17.60 -19.81 -7.52
CA SER A 14 -16.52 -20.10 -8.47
C SER A 14 -16.02 -18.80 -9.08
N LEU A 15 -14.74 -18.51 -8.92
CA LEU A 15 -14.09 -17.30 -9.44
C LEU A 15 -13.00 -17.68 -10.44
N SER A 16 -12.80 -16.83 -11.44
CA SER A 16 -11.75 -16.97 -12.45
C SER A 16 -11.03 -15.64 -12.66
N PHE A 17 -9.71 -15.67 -12.75
CA PHE A 17 -8.86 -14.49 -12.86
C PHE A 17 -7.86 -14.66 -14.01
N ASP A 18 -7.73 -13.64 -14.84
CA ASP A 18 -6.65 -13.56 -15.84
C ASP A 18 -5.46 -12.80 -15.24
N LEU A 19 -4.40 -13.54 -14.90
CA LEU A 19 -3.19 -12.98 -14.30
C LEU A 19 -2.34 -12.20 -15.31
N SER A 20 -2.65 -12.28 -16.61
CA SER A 20 -1.93 -11.54 -17.66
C SER A 20 -2.36 -10.08 -17.79
N VAL A 21 -3.46 -9.69 -17.15
CA VAL A 21 -4.04 -8.34 -17.19
C VAL A 21 -4.18 -7.71 -15.80
N GLY A 22 -3.27 -8.07 -14.89
CA GLY A 22 -3.21 -7.50 -13.54
C GLY A 22 -3.04 -5.98 -13.55
N ILE A 23 -3.63 -5.32 -12.54
CA ILE A 23 -3.46 -3.88 -12.31
C ILE A 23 -2.47 -3.70 -11.18
N ASP A 24 -1.34 -3.06 -11.47
CA ASP A 24 -0.38 -2.65 -10.45
C ASP A 24 -0.92 -1.43 -9.69
N ILE A 25 -1.00 -1.57 -8.37
CA ILE A 25 -1.44 -0.50 -7.45
C ILE A 25 -0.29 0.04 -6.59
N SER A 26 0.95 -0.38 -6.88
CA SER A 26 2.15 0.12 -6.22
C SER A 26 2.63 1.44 -6.82
N ILE A 27 3.26 2.26 -5.98
CA ILE A 27 3.96 3.47 -6.42
C ILE A 27 5.45 3.13 -6.54
N PRO A 28 6.06 3.27 -7.73
CA PRO A 28 7.46 2.91 -7.93
C PRO A 28 8.38 3.83 -7.12
N LEU A 29 9.37 3.23 -6.47
CA LEU A 29 10.46 3.95 -5.80
C LEU A 29 11.55 4.27 -6.83
N VAL A 30 11.85 5.56 -6.99
CA VAL A 30 12.85 6.02 -7.96
C VAL A 30 13.85 6.95 -7.26
N SER A 31 15.12 6.54 -7.22
CA SER A 31 16.19 7.35 -6.63
C SER A 31 16.35 8.67 -7.37
N GLY A 32 16.47 9.77 -6.62
CA GLY A 32 16.66 11.12 -7.18
C GLY A 32 15.42 11.73 -7.84
N ALA A 33 14.28 11.02 -7.85
CA ALA A 33 12.99 11.57 -8.24
C ALA A 33 12.12 11.82 -7.02
N LYS A 34 11.12 12.70 -7.17
CA LYS A 34 10.11 12.87 -6.12
C LYS A 34 9.24 11.62 -6.06
N SER A 35 9.25 10.96 -4.91
CA SER A 35 8.37 9.85 -4.55
C SER A 35 7.56 10.22 -3.31
N PRO A 36 6.45 9.50 -3.01
CA PRO A 36 5.67 9.79 -1.82
C PRO A 36 6.52 9.51 -0.59
N LYS A 37 6.51 10.45 0.35
CA LYS A 37 7.17 10.28 1.65
C LYS A 37 6.43 10.99 2.77
N CYS A 38 6.76 10.63 4.00
CA CYS A 38 6.20 11.24 5.20
C CYS A 38 7.23 11.31 6.33
N PHE A 39 6.86 11.97 7.44
CA PHE A 39 7.66 12.07 8.66
C PHE A 39 9.09 12.62 8.47
N TRP A 40 9.28 13.48 7.47
CA TRP A 40 10.57 14.01 7.03
C TRP A 40 11.60 12.92 6.74
N ALA A 41 11.12 11.74 6.33
CA ALA A 41 11.98 10.64 5.92
C ALA A 41 12.93 11.10 4.80
N PRO A 42 14.17 10.58 4.79
CA PRO A 42 15.07 10.82 3.67
C PRO A 42 14.47 10.26 2.38
N ASP A 43 14.89 10.84 1.25
CA ASP A 43 14.54 10.29 -0.06
C ASP A 43 15.16 8.90 -0.23
N VAL A 44 14.48 8.03 -0.98
CA VAL A 44 15.04 6.73 -1.34
C VAL A 44 16.34 6.94 -2.12
N SER A 45 17.38 6.23 -1.72
CA SER A 45 18.69 6.27 -2.38
C SER A 45 18.99 4.90 -2.98
N ILE A 46 19.25 4.88 -4.28
CA ILE A 46 19.66 3.69 -5.03
C ILE A 46 20.96 4.05 -5.74
N GLN A 47 22.07 3.49 -5.30
CA GLN A 47 23.42 3.84 -5.77
C GLN A 47 24.21 2.58 -6.09
N PRO A 48 25.12 2.60 -7.09
CA PRO A 48 25.98 1.47 -7.35
C PRO A 48 26.87 1.16 -6.15
N VAL A 49 27.13 -0.13 -5.93
CA VAL A 49 28.16 -0.56 -4.98
C VAL A 49 29.52 -0.18 -5.57
N THR A 50 30.31 0.54 -4.79
CA THR A 50 31.68 0.91 -5.16
C THR A 50 32.68 0.31 -4.17
N ALA A 51 33.77 -0.22 -4.71
CA ALA A 51 34.96 -0.65 -3.99
C ALA A 51 36.19 -0.25 -4.82
N GLU A 52 37.41 -0.44 -4.29
CA GLU A 52 38.65 0.09 -4.88
C GLU A 52 38.75 -0.08 -6.41
N SER A 53 38.55 -1.30 -6.91
CA SER A 53 38.63 -1.62 -8.34
C SER A 53 37.29 -2.06 -8.94
N PHE A 54 36.16 -1.76 -8.28
CA PHE A 54 34.85 -2.27 -8.68
C PHE A 54 33.78 -1.18 -8.63
N ILE A 55 33.02 -1.06 -9.72
CA ILE A 55 31.81 -0.25 -9.81
C ILE A 55 30.68 -1.16 -10.27
N GLY A 56 29.61 -1.25 -9.48
CA GLY A 56 28.42 -2.04 -9.76
C GLY A 56 27.44 -1.35 -10.73
N ASP A 57 27.94 -0.79 -11.82
CA ASP A 57 27.13 -0.12 -12.84
C ASP A 57 27.73 -0.33 -14.22
N ILE A 58 26.99 -1.01 -15.11
CA ILE A 58 27.44 -1.29 -16.48
C ILE A 58 27.64 0.00 -17.26
N ASP A 59 26.80 1.01 -17.04
CA ASP A 59 26.89 2.28 -17.75
C ASP A 59 28.14 3.08 -17.32
N GLN A 60 28.76 2.72 -16.20
CA GLN A 60 30.01 3.30 -15.70
C GLN A 60 31.23 2.37 -15.90
N GLY A 61 31.10 1.34 -16.75
CA GLY A 61 32.19 0.42 -17.09
C GLY A 61 32.31 -0.80 -16.18
N GLY A 62 31.35 -1.01 -15.28
CA GLY A 62 31.21 -2.24 -14.51
C GLY A 62 30.81 -3.43 -15.37
N VAL A 63 31.01 -4.64 -14.85
CA VAL A 63 30.59 -5.90 -15.52
C VAL A 63 29.20 -6.38 -15.10
N VAL A 64 28.61 -5.74 -14.08
CA VAL A 64 27.29 -6.06 -13.52
C VAL A 64 26.61 -4.81 -12.97
N ASN A 65 25.28 -4.83 -12.89
CA ASN A 65 24.51 -3.85 -12.12
C ASN A 65 24.31 -4.37 -10.70
N PHE A 66 25.01 -3.78 -9.74
CA PHE A 66 24.96 -4.14 -8.33
C PHE A 66 24.79 -2.86 -7.50
N LYS A 67 23.61 -2.69 -6.90
CA LYS A 67 23.20 -1.43 -6.26
C LYS A 67 22.88 -1.64 -4.78
N ASN A 68 23.27 -0.66 -3.96
CA ASN A 68 22.77 -0.46 -2.60
C ASN A 68 21.44 0.28 -2.65
N ILE A 69 20.51 -0.08 -1.75
CA ILE A 69 19.25 0.61 -1.55
C ILE A 69 19.16 1.06 -0.09
N MET A 70 18.90 2.33 0.13
CA MET A 70 18.56 2.90 1.44
C MET A 70 17.15 3.47 1.36
N LEU A 71 16.25 2.98 2.22
CA LEU A 71 14.86 3.43 2.32
C LEU A 71 14.36 3.36 3.75
N ASN A 72 13.29 4.10 4.03
CA ASN A 72 12.48 4.01 5.24
C ASN A 72 11.17 3.30 4.85
N PRO A 73 10.92 2.03 5.24
CA PRO A 73 9.80 1.25 4.72
C PRO A 73 8.42 1.90 4.89
N HIS A 74 8.14 2.48 6.07
CA HIS A 74 6.90 3.25 6.29
C HIS A 74 6.98 4.65 5.65
N GLY A 75 8.17 5.26 5.68
CA GLY A 75 8.40 6.63 5.21
C GLY A 75 8.44 6.82 3.70
N ASN A 76 8.52 5.76 2.88
CA ASN A 76 8.69 5.85 1.44
C ASN A 76 7.74 4.92 0.66
N GLY A 77 6.89 5.49 -0.18
CA GLY A 77 6.07 4.77 -1.16
C GLY A 77 5.07 3.77 -0.57
N THR A 78 4.65 2.81 -1.39
CA THR A 78 3.67 1.77 -1.02
C THR A 78 4.31 0.74 -0.09
N HIS A 79 3.65 0.46 1.04
CA HIS A 79 4.13 -0.47 2.05
C HIS A 79 2.95 -1.15 2.77
N THR A 80 3.28 -2.07 3.67
CA THR A 80 2.34 -2.72 4.58
C THR A 80 2.96 -2.77 5.98
N GLU A 81 2.13 -2.83 7.00
CA GLU A 81 2.56 -2.78 8.39
C GLU A 81 2.07 -4.00 9.17
N CYS A 82 2.72 -4.26 10.31
CA CYS A 82 2.19 -5.14 11.34
C CYS A 82 2.22 -4.43 12.67
N VAL A 83 1.58 -5.01 13.68
CA VAL A 83 1.51 -4.43 15.04
C VAL A 83 2.89 -4.09 15.63
N GLY A 84 3.96 -4.77 15.19
CA GLY A 84 5.34 -4.46 15.56
C GLY A 84 5.78 -3.03 15.25
N HIS A 85 5.04 -2.29 14.42
CA HIS A 85 5.27 -0.87 14.19
C HIS A 85 4.97 -0.01 15.44
N ILE A 86 4.02 -0.42 16.28
CA ILE A 86 3.50 0.35 17.42
C ILE A 86 3.56 -0.40 18.76
N THR A 87 4.17 -1.58 18.80
CA THR A 87 4.30 -2.38 20.03
C THR A 87 5.70 -2.95 20.20
N ALA A 88 6.10 -3.13 21.45
CA ALA A 88 7.34 -3.83 21.78
C ALA A 88 7.16 -5.35 21.58
N GLY A 89 8.25 -6.02 21.19
CA GLY A 89 8.27 -7.47 20.98
C GLY A 89 8.73 -7.84 19.58
N ASP A 90 8.70 -9.14 19.28
CA ASP A 90 9.24 -9.70 18.03
C ASP A 90 8.12 -10.03 17.03
N PHE A 91 7.45 -8.97 16.58
CA PHE A 91 6.43 -9.00 15.54
C PHE A 91 7.03 -8.48 14.23
N THR A 92 7.02 -9.31 13.20
CA THR A 92 7.53 -8.94 11.87
C THR A 92 6.55 -9.34 10.79
N ILE A 93 6.54 -8.62 9.66
CA ILE A 93 5.74 -8.96 8.48
C ILE A 93 5.96 -10.42 8.06
N HIS A 94 7.22 -10.87 8.04
CA HIS A 94 7.54 -12.25 7.69
C HIS A 94 6.83 -13.28 8.58
N ARG A 95 6.60 -12.98 9.86
CA ARG A 95 5.93 -13.88 10.80
C ARG A 95 4.40 -13.78 10.77
N THR A 96 3.85 -12.61 10.43
CA THR A 96 2.40 -12.37 10.47
C THR A 96 1.72 -12.60 9.12
N LEU A 97 2.31 -12.11 8.01
CA LEU A 97 1.71 -12.22 6.68
C LEU A 97 2.07 -13.57 6.05
N LYS A 98 1.18 -14.55 6.21
CA LYS A 98 1.34 -15.92 5.67
C LYS A 98 0.45 -16.24 4.46
N LYS A 99 -0.48 -15.34 4.13
CA LYS A 99 -1.34 -15.44 2.96
C LYS A 99 -0.94 -14.35 1.97
N PHE A 100 -0.58 -14.75 0.76
CA PHE A 100 -0.09 -13.84 -0.29
C PHE A 100 -1.12 -13.61 -1.41
N HIS A 101 -2.22 -14.37 -1.39
CA HIS A 101 -3.34 -14.21 -2.30
C HIS A 101 -4.61 -14.18 -1.48
N ALA A 102 -5.49 -13.23 -1.77
CA ALA A 102 -6.77 -13.08 -1.11
C ALA A 102 -7.75 -12.41 -2.06
N ILE A 103 -9.04 -12.55 -1.75
CA ILE A 103 -10.10 -11.81 -2.43
C ILE A 103 -10.31 -10.50 -1.69
N ALA A 104 -10.31 -9.40 -2.43
CA ALA A 104 -10.48 -8.06 -1.91
C ALA A 104 -11.76 -7.42 -2.44
N ARG A 105 -12.41 -6.60 -1.60
CA ARG A 105 -13.45 -5.66 -2.03
C ARG A 105 -12.80 -4.29 -2.23
N LEU A 106 -12.99 -3.69 -3.40
CA LEU A 106 -12.67 -2.28 -3.63
C LEU A 106 -13.92 -1.44 -3.40
N THR A 107 -13.79 -0.38 -2.60
CA THR A 107 -14.79 0.69 -2.49
C THR A 107 -14.15 2.04 -2.77
N THR A 108 -14.95 2.99 -3.24
CA THR A 108 -14.52 4.38 -3.45
C THR A 108 -15.34 5.29 -2.56
N VAL A 109 -14.67 6.13 -1.79
CA VAL A 109 -15.30 7.00 -0.81
C VAL A 109 -14.87 8.45 -1.02
N SER A 110 -15.77 9.39 -0.73
CA SER A 110 -15.43 10.81 -0.62
C SER A 110 -15.27 11.16 0.86
N PRO A 111 -14.06 11.54 1.31
CA PRO A 111 -13.88 12.07 2.66
C PRO A 111 -14.70 13.35 2.85
N THR A 112 -15.12 13.60 4.08
CA THR A 112 -15.80 14.83 4.50
C THR A 112 -14.82 15.74 5.20
N ILE A 113 -15.08 17.06 5.16
CA ILE A 113 -14.24 18.03 5.88
C ILE A 113 -14.80 18.24 7.29
N HIS A 114 -14.00 17.93 8.30
CA HIS A 114 -14.32 18.18 9.72
C HIS A 114 -13.23 19.04 10.35
N ASN A 115 -13.59 20.26 10.78
CA ASN A 115 -12.65 21.22 11.40
C ASN A 115 -11.38 21.51 10.57
N GLY A 116 -11.47 21.44 9.23
CA GLY A 116 -10.35 21.65 8.32
C GLY A 116 -9.61 20.37 7.91
N ASP A 117 -9.90 19.24 8.56
CA ASP A 117 -9.33 17.93 8.23
C ASP A 117 -10.19 17.15 7.24
N SER A 118 -9.54 16.36 6.39
CA SER A 118 -10.19 15.40 5.50
C SER A 118 -10.37 14.06 6.23
N VAL A 119 -11.61 13.66 6.49
CA VAL A 119 -11.94 12.49 7.32
C VAL A 119 -12.87 11.54 6.57
N ILE A 120 -12.54 10.26 6.57
CA ILE A 120 -13.43 9.19 6.11
C ILE A 120 -14.34 8.83 7.28
N THR A 121 -15.61 9.20 7.18
CA THR A 121 -16.63 8.90 8.18
C THR A 121 -17.55 7.81 7.66
N GLU A 122 -18.51 7.38 8.50
CA GLU A 122 -19.52 6.41 8.06
C GLU A 122 -20.34 6.92 6.88
N GLN A 123 -20.63 8.23 6.83
CA GLN A 123 -21.37 8.84 5.72
C GLN A 123 -20.59 8.83 4.39
N SER A 124 -19.29 8.55 4.41
CA SER A 124 -18.49 8.38 3.20
C SER A 124 -18.77 7.05 2.47
N PHE A 125 -19.50 6.12 3.10
CA PHE A 125 -19.87 4.82 2.54
C PHE A 125 -21.35 4.75 2.19
N GLU A 126 -21.70 3.88 1.25
CA GLU A 126 -23.09 3.61 0.91
C GLU A 126 -23.88 3.06 2.12
N PRO A 127 -25.16 3.41 2.28
CA PRO A 127 -26.01 2.85 3.32
C PRO A 127 -25.97 1.31 3.31
N GLY A 128 -25.79 0.72 4.49
CA GLY A 128 -25.71 -0.73 4.67
C GLY A 128 -24.40 -1.37 4.20
N PHE A 129 -23.38 -0.58 3.84
CA PHE A 129 -22.08 -1.12 3.41
C PHE A 129 -21.48 -2.13 4.39
N PHE A 130 -21.68 -1.91 5.69
CA PHE A 130 -21.15 -2.74 6.79
C PHE A 130 -22.15 -3.80 7.31
N ASP A 131 -23.34 -3.91 6.72
CA ASP A 131 -24.37 -4.85 7.20
C ASP A 131 -24.05 -6.31 6.80
N GLU A 132 -23.20 -6.49 5.80
CA GLU A 132 -22.75 -7.79 5.30
C GLU A 132 -21.30 -8.08 5.70
N ASN A 133 -20.99 -9.37 5.87
CA ASN A 133 -19.63 -9.84 6.07
C ASN A 133 -18.76 -9.46 4.86
N GLN A 134 -17.70 -8.70 5.12
CA GLN A 134 -16.80 -8.22 4.07
C GLN A 134 -15.88 -9.33 3.57
N GLU A 135 -15.18 -9.03 2.49
CA GLU A 135 -14.06 -9.85 2.03
C GLU A 135 -12.87 -9.73 2.99
N GLU A 136 -11.95 -10.71 2.92
CA GLU A 136 -10.77 -10.74 3.79
C GLU A 136 -9.95 -9.45 3.71
N ILE A 137 -9.92 -8.83 2.53
CA ILE A 137 -9.27 -7.55 2.28
C ILE A 137 -10.30 -6.49 1.88
N LEU A 138 -10.19 -5.31 2.46
CA LEU A 138 -10.90 -4.11 2.02
C LEU A 138 -9.89 -3.10 1.46
N ILE A 139 -10.12 -2.68 0.22
CA ILE A 139 -9.38 -1.60 -0.43
C ILE A 139 -10.29 -0.37 -0.45
N VAL A 140 -9.83 0.73 0.14
CA VAL A 140 -10.56 2.01 0.18
C VAL A 140 -9.84 3.02 -0.66
N ARG A 141 -10.43 3.39 -1.80
CA ARG A 141 -9.92 4.48 -2.65
C ARG A 141 -10.63 5.79 -2.29
N THR A 142 -9.89 6.84 -1.99
CA THR A 142 -10.47 8.16 -1.75
C THR A 142 -10.62 8.97 -3.04
N THR A 143 -11.64 9.82 -3.11
CA THR A 143 -11.74 10.89 -4.12
C THR A 143 -11.51 12.27 -3.49
N PRO A 144 -10.75 13.18 -4.13
CA PRO A 144 -10.04 12.99 -5.40
C PRO A 144 -8.80 12.07 -5.26
N ASN A 145 -8.52 11.27 -6.29
CA ASN A 145 -7.33 10.41 -6.38
C ASN A 145 -6.33 11.01 -7.39
N ALA A 146 -5.79 12.18 -7.07
CA ALA A 146 -5.00 12.98 -7.99
C ALA A 146 -3.58 12.41 -8.23
N HIS A 147 -3.02 12.66 -9.42
CA HIS A 147 -1.69 12.15 -9.82
C HIS A 147 -0.54 12.67 -8.96
N ASN A 148 -0.67 13.85 -8.34
CA ASN A 148 0.36 14.40 -7.45
C ASN A 148 0.65 13.51 -6.24
N LYS A 149 -0.28 12.62 -5.83
CA LYS A 149 -0.05 11.67 -4.74
C LYS A 149 1.18 10.78 -4.98
N LEU A 150 1.56 10.57 -6.25
CA LEU A 150 2.71 9.76 -6.65
C LEU A 150 4.06 10.42 -6.32
N SER A 151 4.08 11.67 -5.89
CA SER A 151 5.30 12.44 -5.65
C SER A 151 5.20 13.44 -4.48
N THR A 152 4.13 13.33 -3.68
CA THR A 152 3.86 14.27 -2.58
C THR A 152 4.67 13.92 -1.33
N ASP A 153 5.31 14.93 -0.75
CA ASP A 153 5.84 14.86 0.61
C ASP A 153 4.73 15.25 1.60
N TYR A 154 4.25 14.27 2.36
CA TYR A 154 3.19 14.41 3.35
C TYR A 154 3.71 14.85 4.73
N SER A 155 5.01 15.11 4.87
CA SER A 155 5.62 15.53 6.14
C SER A 155 5.03 16.85 6.64
N GLY A 156 4.63 16.88 7.92
CA GLY A 156 4.01 18.06 8.54
C GLY A 156 2.59 18.38 8.02
N THR A 157 2.00 17.50 7.23
CA THR A 157 0.59 17.60 6.78
C THR A 157 -0.32 16.71 7.63
N ASN A 158 -1.63 16.85 7.42
CA ASN A 158 -2.63 15.91 7.95
C ASN A 158 -3.35 15.21 6.78
N PRO A 159 -2.80 14.10 6.24
CA PRO A 159 -3.45 13.36 5.16
C PRO A 159 -4.83 12.84 5.57
N THR A 160 -5.66 12.48 4.59
CA THR A 160 -6.96 11.88 4.87
C THR A 160 -6.83 10.68 5.79
N TYR A 161 -7.62 10.64 6.85
CA TYR A 161 -7.65 9.55 7.83
C TYR A 161 -9.07 9.05 8.09
N PHE A 162 -9.18 7.91 8.77
CA PHE A 162 -10.48 7.33 9.15
C PHE A 162 -10.91 7.81 10.53
N ASP A 163 -12.20 8.11 10.70
CA ASP A 163 -12.80 8.14 12.03
C ASP A 163 -12.66 6.74 12.67
N HIS A 164 -12.21 6.66 13.93
CA HIS A 164 -12.07 5.41 14.67
C HIS A 164 -13.35 4.55 14.66
N LYS A 165 -14.55 5.15 14.59
CA LYS A 165 -15.82 4.40 14.48
C LYS A 165 -15.93 3.62 13.18
N VAL A 166 -15.35 4.14 12.09
CA VAL A 166 -15.29 3.43 10.80
C VAL A 166 -14.33 2.25 10.92
N ILE A 167 -13.16 2.43 11.56
CA ILE A 167 -12.21 1.34 11.80
C ILE A 167 -12.85 0.24 12.65
N GLU A 168 -13.61 0.60 13.70
CA GLU A 168 -14.35 -0.37 14.51
C GLU A 168 -15.35 -1.18 13.67
N LYS A 169 -16.10 -0.53 12.77
CA LYS A 169 -17.01 -1.21 11.84
C LYS A 169 -16.28 -2.13 10.85
N ILE A 170 -15.15 -1.68 10.31
CA ILE A 170 -14.29 -2.50 9.43
C ILE A 170 -13.85 -3.77 10.16
N ASN A 171 -13.35 -3.65 11.39
CA ASN A 171 -12.93 -4.79 12.21
C ASN A 171 -14.09 -5.76 12.49
N ASN A 172 -15.25 -5.23 12.89
CA ASN A 172 -16.44 -6.05 13.20
C ASN A 172 -17.02 -6.74 11.97
N SER A 173 -16.74 -6.23 10.77
CA SER A 173 -17.22 -6.79 9.50
C SER A 173 -16.38 -7.97 8.96
N GLY A 174 -15.33 -8.36 9.69
CA GLY A 174 -14.49 -9.52 9.38
C GLY A 174 -13.28 -9.23 8.48
N VAL A 175 -13.04 -7.97 8.10
CA VAL A 175 -11.85 -7.55 7.35
C VAL A 175 -10.59 -7.90 8.14
N GLN A 176 -9.61 -8.51 7.47
CA GLN A 176 -8.31 -8.89 8.05
C GLN A 176 -7.17 -7.97 7.57
N HIS A 177 -7.32 -7.33 6.41
CA HIS A 177 -6.35 -6.39 5.85
C HIS A 177 -7.07 -5.19 5.23
N LEU A 178 -6.73 -3.99 5.68
CA LEU A 178 -7.18 -2.73 5.09
C LEU A 178 -6.06 -2.14 4.22
N ILE A 179 -6.39 -1.77 2.98
CA ILE A 179 -5.49 -1.12 2.02
C ILE A 179 -6.11 0.21 1.60
N THR A 180 -5.30 1.26 1.51
CA THR A 180 -5.73 2.65 1.28
C THR A 180 -4.97 3.31 0.13
#